data_AF-A0A1J5PI12-F1
#
_entry.id   AF-A0A1J5PI12-F1
#
_cell.length_a   1.000
_cell.length_b   1.000
_cell.length_c   1.000
_cell.angle_alpha   90.00
_cell.angle_beta   90.00
_cell.angle_gamma   90.00
#
_symmetry.space_group_name_H-M   'P 1'
#
loop_
_entity.id
_entity.type
_entity.pdbx_description
1 polymer ?
#
loop_
_entity_poly.entity_id
_entity_poly.type
_entity_poly.pdbx_seq_one_letter_code
_entity_poly.pdbx_strand_id
1 'polypeptide(L)'
;MIAGKTLENDEYSYGFDAQSGVFKDLVKAGIIDPTKVVRTALQDAASVSGLLITTEAMVAERPEKKPAGGMPGGGGGMGGMGGMDGMDF
;
A
#
# COMPACT_ATOMS: atom_id res chain seq x y z
N MET A 1 20.63 3.88 13.43
CA MET A 1 19.73 3.44 12.33
C MET A 1 20.50 2.43 11.49
N ILE A 2 19.91 1.31 11.08
CA ILE A 2 20.63 0.27 10.29
C ILE A 2 21.19 0.88 8.99
N ALA A 3 20.39 1.67 8.28
CA ALA A 3 20.80 2.35 7.06
C ALA A 3 22.07 3.22 7.22
N GLY A 4 22.14 4.04 8.29
CA GLY A 4 23.32 4.86 8.54
C GLY A 4 24.58 4.04 8.77
N LYS A 5 24.49 2.96 9.55
CA LYS A 5 25.62 2.08 9.82
C LYS A 5 26.06 1.27 8.59
N THR A 6 25.14 0.93 7.69
CA THR A 6 25.50 0.33 6.39
C THR A 6 26.35 1.29 5.55
N LEU A 7 26.07 2.60 5.59
CA LEU A 7 26.79 3.62 4.82
C LEU A 7 28.18 3.97 5.39
N GLU A 8 28.52 3.51 6.59
CA GLU A 8 29.86 3.71 7.19
C GLU A 8 30.93 2.81 6.56
N ASN A 9 30.55 1.88 5.69
CA ASN A 9 31.44 0.95 5.00
C ASN A 9 31.06 0.86 3.51
N ASP A 10 32.02 1.16 2.63
CA ASP A 10 31.81 1.24 1.18
C ASP A 10 31.89 -0.12 0.44
N GLU A 11 32.17 -1.21 1.15
CA GLU A 11 32.14 -2.55 0.55
C GLU A 11 30.72 -2.90 0.09
N TYR A 12 30.56 -3.19 -1.21
CA TYR A 12 29.26 -3.48 -1.83
C TYR A 12 28.48 -4.61 -1.14
N SER A 13 29.16 -5.63 -0.63
CA SER A 13 28.52 -6.77 0.03
C SER A 13 28.25 -6.55 1.52
N TYR A 14 28.70 -5.44 2.10
CA TYR A 14 28.47 -5.14 3.51
C TYR A 14 27.01 -4.79 3.76
N GLY A 15 26.38 -5.50 4.70
CA GLY A 15 25.02 -5.20 5.08
C GLY A 15 24.59 -5.91 6.36
N PHE A 16 23.32 -5.75 6.71
CA PHE A 16 22.77 -6.23 7.97
C PHE A 16 21.97 -7.52 7.76
N ASP A 17 22.38 -8.59 8.43
CA ASP A 17 21.58 -9.80 8.55
C ASP A 17 20.51 -9.60 9.63
N ALA A 18 19.24 -9.50 9.20
CA ALA A 18 18.11 -9.28 10.09
C ALA A 18 17.74 -10.49 10.94
N GLN A 19 18.11 -11.71 10.53
CA GLN A 19 17.86 -12.92 11.31
C GLN A 19 18.83 -13.04 12.49
N SER A 20 20.12 -12.76 12.26
CA SER A 20 21.13 -12.82 13.33
C SER A 20 21.36 -11.48 14.04
N GLY A 21 20.92 -10.36 13.48
CA GLY A 21 21.13 -9.03 14.02
C GLY A 21 22.56 -8.50 13.89
N VAL A 22 23.33 -8.98 12.90
CA VAL A 22 24.78 -8.69 12.77
C VAL A 22 25.11 -8.19 11.37
N PHE A 23 26.02 -7.22 11.29
CA PHE A 23 26.57 -6.75 10.02
C PHE A 23 27.63 -7.72 9.49
N LYS A 24 27.49 -8.13 8.24
CA LYS A 24 28.37 -9.12 7.59
C LYS A 24 28.36 -8.93 6.08
N ASP A 25 29.22 -9.68 5.39
CA ASP A 25 29.17 -9.83 3.94
C ASP A 25 27.93 -10.66 3.56
N LEU A 26 26.93 -10.00 2.98
CA LEU A 26 25.64 -10.61 2.62
C LEU A 26 25.78 -11.61 1.47
N VAL A 27 26.72 -11.39 0.55
CA VAL A 27 26.96 -12.29 -0.59
C VAL A 27 27.55 -13.61 -0.10
N LYS A 28 28.56 -13.55 0.78
CA LYS A 28 29.15 -14.75 1.41
C LYS A 28 28.16 -15.46 2.33
N ALA A 29 27.26 -14.72 2.97
CA ALA A 29 26.20 -15.28 3.79
C ALA A 29 25.05 -15.90 2.97
N GLY A 30 25.03 -15.73 1.64
CA GLY A 30 23.98 -16.24 0.76
C GLY A 30 22.67 -15.43 0.82
N ILE A 31 22.69 -14.23 1.39
CA ILE A 31 21.54 -13.32 1.49
C ILE A 31 21.57 -12.45 0.22
N ILE A 32 20.95 -12.94 -0.84
CA ILE A 32 21.02 -12.35 -2.18
C ILE A 32 19.60 -12.17 -2.74
N ASP A 33 19.28 -10.95 -3.17
CA ASP A 33 18.04 -10.64 -3.86
C ASP A 33 18.21 -10.64 -5.38
N PRO A 34 17.26 -11.19 -6.15
CA PRO A 34 17.32 -11.14 -7.62
C PRO A 34 17.31 -9.69 -8.12
N THR A 35 18.26 -9.36 -8.99
CA THR A 35 18.42 -8.00 -9.55
C THR A 35 17.15 -7.47 -10.22
N LYS A 36 16.38 -8.35 -10.88
CA LYS A 36 15.08 -8.00 -11.48
C LYS A 36 14.08 -7.52 -10.41
N VAL A 37 14.00 -8.19 -9.27
CA VAL A 37 13.03 -7.89 -8.22
C VAL A 37 13.33 -6.53 -7.59
N VAL A 38 14.60 -6.31 -7.19
CA VAL A 38 15.01 -5.03 -6.57
C VAL A 38 14.78 -3.85 -7.52
N ARG A 39 15.13 -4.01 -8.80
CA ARG A 39 14.94 -2.95 -9.80
C ARG A 39 13.46 -2.63 -10.01
N THR A 40 12.62 -3.65 -10.21
CA THR A 40 11.19 -3.45 -10.43
C THR A 40 10.53 -2.81 -9.21
N ALA A 41 10.85 -3.27 -8.00
CA ALA A 41 10.30 -2.69 -6.77
C ALA A 41 10.62 -1.19 -6.62
N LEU A 42 11.86 -0.78 -6.90
CA LEU A 42 12.26 0.63 -6.86
C LEU A 42 11.55 1.46 -7.93
N GLN A 43 11.42 0.93 -9.15
CA GLN A 43 10.76 1.61 -10.26
C GLN A 43 9.26 1.83 -9.98
N ASP A 44 8.57 0.79 -9.50
CA ASP A 44 7.15 0.85 -9.18
C ASP A 44 6.88 1.82 -8.02
N ALA A 45 7.71 1.76 -6.96
CA ALA A 45 7.62 2.68 -5.83
C ALA A 45 7.84 4.14 -6.24
N ALA A 46 8.86 4.41 -7.05
CA ALA A 46 9.13 5.75 -7.57
C ALA A 46 8.00 6.26 -8.47
N SER A 47 7.40 5.38 -9.29
CA SER A 47 6.28 5.72 -10.16
C SER A 47 5.05 6.18 -9.37
N VAL A 48 4.61 5.40 -8.39
CA VAL A 48 3.44 5.74 -7.55
C VAL A 48 3.73 6.98 -6.70
N SER A 49 4.91 7.03 -6.07
CA SER A 49 5.28 8.17 -5.22
C SER A 49 5.38 9.49 -6.01
N GLY A 50 5.90 9.43 -7.25
CA GLY A 50 6.00 10.60 -8.12
C GLY A 50 4.63 11.18 -8.50
N LEU A 51 3.63 10.32 -8.70
CA LEU A 51 2.24 10.76 -8.91
C LEU A 51 1.66 11.38 -7.62
N LEU A 52 1.80 10.69 -6.49
CA LEU A 52 1.19 11.12 -5.23
C LEU A 52 1.74 12.46 -4.73
N ILE A 53 3.06 12.68 -4.82
CA ILE A 53 3.69 13.91 -4.30
C ILE A 53 3.34 15.16 -5.10
N THR A 54 2.91 15.00 -6.36
CA THR A 54 2.52 16.11 -7.25
C THR A 54 1.01 16.32 -7.32
N THR A 55 0.23 15.49 -6.63
CA THR A 55 -1.22 15.61 -6.57
C THR A 55 -1.62 16.64 -5.51
N GLU A 56 -1.94 17.86 -5.93
CA GLU A 56 -2.36 18.95 -5.04
C GLU A 56 -3.79 18.77 -4.49
N ALA A 57 -4.67 18.11 -5.24
CA ALA A 57 -6.06 17.88 -4.85
C ALA A 57 -6.62 16.58 -5.43
N MET A 58 -7.54 15.95 -4.71
CA MET A 58 -8.26 14.74 -5.13
C MET A 58 -9.76 14.96 -4.94
N VAL A 59 -10.54 14.67 -5.98
CA VAL A 59 -12.01 14.62 -5.90
C VAL A 59 -12.41 13.17 -5.70
N ALA A 60 -13.13 12.89 -4.62
CA ALA A 60 -13.63 11.56 -4.29
C ALA A 60 -15.16 11.58 -4.14
N GLU A 61 -15.79 10.45 -4.45
CA GLU A 61 -17.22 10.28 -4.20
C GLU A 61 -17.51 10.28 -2.70
N ARG A 62 -18.65 10.87 -2.31
CA ARG A 62 -19.10 10.84 -0.93
C ARG A 62 -19.39 9.40 -0.52
N PRO A 63 -18.85 8.90 0.61
CA PRO A 63 -19.15 7.54 1.06
C PRO A 63 -20.65 7.33 1.20
N GLU A 64 -21.20 6.36 0.46
CA GLU A 64 -22.58 5.97 0.62
C GLU A 64 -22.79 5.33 1.99
N LYS A 65 -23.88 5.71 2.67
CA LYS A 65 -24.36 4.92 3.80
C LYS A 65 -24.90 3.60 3.24
N LYS A 66 -24.05 2.57 3.20
CA LYS A 66 -24.56 1.21 3.03
C LYS A 66 -25.59 0.97 4.14
N PRO A 67 -26.83 0.57 3.83
CA PRO A 67 -27.74 0.12 4.88
C PRO A 67 -27.00 -0.98 5.64
N ALA A 68 -26.87 -0.81 6.95
CA ALA A 68 -26.36 -1.87 7.83
C ALA A 68 -27.11 -3.13 7.45
N GLY A 69 -26.36 -4.18 7.06
CA GLY A 69 -26.90 -5.39 6.48
C GLY A 69 -28.17 -5.79 7.22
N GLY A 70 -29.27 -5.90 6.47
CA GLY A 70 -30.52 -6.39 7.00
C GLY A 70 -30.25 -7.75 7.63
N MET A 71 -30.31 -7.80 8.95
CA MET A 71 -30.41 -9.04 9.71
C MET A 71 -31.44 -9.93 9.00
N PRO A 72 -31.15 -11.20 8.67
CA PRO A 72 -32.17 -12.11 8.17
C PRO A 72 -33.13 -12.39 9.33
N GLY A 73 -34.21 -11.63 9.40
CA GLY A 73 -35.13 -11.64 10.53
C GLY A 73 -36.52 -11.19 10.11
N GLY A 74 -37.30 -12.15 9.60
CA GLY A 74 -38.73 -12.27 9.87
C GLY A 74 -39.67 -11.18 9.37
N GLY A 75 -40.31 -11.45 8.23
CA GLY A 75 -41.77 -11.34 8.08
C GLY A 75 -42.43 -9.96 8.19
N GLY A 76 -42.96 -9.51 7.04
CA GLY A 76 -44.23 -8.79 6.98
C GLY A 76 -44.12 -7.30 6.63
N GLY A 77 -44.98 -6.87 5.69
CA GLY A 77 -45.37 -5.47 5.58
C GLY A 77 -45.11 -4.84 4.20
N MET A 78 -46.03 -5.09 3.28
CA MET A 78 -46.28 -4.30 2.08
C MET A 78 -46.44 -2.80 2.41
N GLY A 79 -45.74 -1.92 1.70
CA GLY A 79 -46.05 -0.48 1.72
C GLY A 79 -45.01 0.43 1.07
N GLY A 80 -45.42 1.10 -0.01
CA GLY A 80 -44.90 2.44 -0.33
C GLY A 80 -44.11 2.58 -1.64
N MET A 81 -44.83 2.61 -2.75
CA MET A 81 -44.38 3.24 -3.99
C MET A 81 -44.35 4.76 -3.79
N GLY A 82 -43.20 5.41 -3.98
CA GLY A 82 -43.12 6.88 -3.97
C GLY A 82 -41.71 7.43 -4.16
N GLY A 83 -41.56 8.34 -5.12
CA GLY A 83 -40.44 9.30 -5.17
C GLY A 83 -39.50 9.15 -6.36
N MET A 84 -40.00 9.46 -7.56
CA MET A 84 -39.18 9.84 -8.70
C MET A 84 -38.85 11.33 -8.55
N ASP A 85 -37.75 11.66 -7.88
CA ASP A 85 -37.31 13.06 -7.72
C ASP A 85 -35.83 13.22 -8.07
N GLY A 86 -35.60 14.03 -9.12
CA GLY A 86 -34.38 14.84 -9.24
C GLY A 86 -33.32 14.33 -10.22
N MET A 87 -33.57 14.49 -11.53
CA MET A 87 -32.49 14.87 -12.44
C MET A 87 -32.03 16.27 -12.05
N ASP A 88 -30.86 16.38 -11.42
CA ASP A 88 -30.11 17.62 -11.35
C ASP A 88 -28.75 17.42 -12.04
N PHE A 89 -28.42 18.40 -12.87
CA PHE A 89 -27.26 18.51 -13.75
C PHE A 89 -25.91 18.41 -13.02
#